data_AF-A0A7S3LMD8-F1
#
_entry.id   AF-A0A7S3LMD8-F1
#
_cell.length_a   1.000
_cell.length_b   1.000
_cell.length_c   1.000
_cell.angle_alpha   90.00
_cell.angle_beta   90.00
_cell.angle_gamma   90.00
#
_symmetry.space_group_name_H-M   'P 1'
#
loop_
_entity.id
_entity.type
_entity.pdbx_description
1 polymer ?
#
loop_
_entity_poly.entity_id
_entity_poly.type
_entity_poly.pdbx_seq_one_letter_code
_entity_poly.pdbx_strand_id
1 'polypeptide(L)'
;ALSNLIYLANEIVLGIEDLEQKDFILDLYLNLSFLQEPATVDYDVDNTVISLALEGLGNWAQTVSIPETLKRNLVRMLFPTLRYLGNSSIGVKRSAMATLTRFAIHGSYKNVGDLLRCNMDYILDSVVERLKAVTLFPSIPLVLSAVIESADLYELDDVPKDLLPFLNDIVDSLLLSLDSHRNEDNHLI
;
A
#
# COMPACT_ATOMS: atom_id res chain seq x y z
N ALA A 1 20.69 6.75 10.57
CA ALA A 1 20.38 5.97 11.79
C ALA A 1 19.18 5.05 11.58
N LEU A 2 18.03 5.57 11.15
CA LEU A 2 16.83 4.76 10.88
C LEU A 2 17.04 3.66 9.82
N SER A 3 17.71 3.97 8.70
CA SER A 3 18.01 2.97 7.66
C SER A 3 18.83 1.78 8.20
N ASN A 4 19.78 2.03 9.10
CA ASN A 4 20.60 0.98 9.71
C ASN A 4 19.78 0.10 10.66
N LEU A 5 18.83 0.69 11.40
CA LEU A 5 17.93 -0.06 12.28
C LEU A 5 16.99 -0.95 11.47
N ILE A 6 16.44 -0.43 10.37
CA ILE A 6 15.58 -1.21 9.46
C ILE A 6 16.39 -2.34 8.82
N TYR A 7 17.59 -2.04 8.32
CA TYR A 7 18.46 -3.06 7.75
C TYR A 7 18.75 -4.18 8.76
N LEU A 8 19.12 -3.82 9.99
CA LEU A 8 19.36 -4.80 11.05
C LEU A 8 18.10 -5.61 11.38
N ALA A 9 16.94 -4.96 11.49
CA ALA A 9 15.67 -5.65 11.72
C ALA A 9 15.35 -6.65 10.59
N ASN A 10 15.68 -6.30 9.34
CA ASN A 10 15.48 -7.17 8.19
C ASN A 10 16.38 -8.42 8.24
N GLU A 11 17.68 -8.25 8.56
CA GLU A 11 18.61 -9.37 8.74
C GLU A 11 18.16 -10.28 9.91
N ILE A 12 17.68 -9.68 10.99
CA ILE A 12 17.13 -10.41 12.14
C ILE A 12 15.92 -11.26 11.72
N VAL A 13 14.97 -10.69 10.98
CA VAL A 13 13.74 -11.39 10.53
C VAL A 13 14.07 -12.70 9.84
N LEU A 14 15.06 -12.70 8.93
CA LEU A 14 15.43 -13.90 8.17
C LEU A 14 15.97 -15.04 9.06
N GLY A 15 16.51 -14.73 10.24
CA GLY A 15 17.05 -15.70 11.19
C GLY A 15 16.08 -16.11 12.30
N ILE A 16 14.90 -15.50 12.40
CA ILE A 16 13.93 -15.82 13.46
C ILE A 16 13.13 -17.08 13.07
N GLU A 17 13.10 -18.08 13.95
CA GLU A 17 12.19 -19.23 13.83
C GLU A 17 10.85 -18.99 14.54
N ASP A 18 10.90 -18.29 15.68
CA ASP A 18 9.76 -18.03 16.56
C ASP A 18 8.71 -17.07 15.97
N LEU A 19 7.43 -17.44 16.06
CA LEU A 19 6.34 -16.67 15.46
C LEU A 19 6.03 -15.38 16.23
N GLU A 20 6.15 -15.36 17.57
CA GLU A 20 5.88 -14.15 18.36
C GLU A 20 6.90 -13.05 18.05
N GLN A 21 8.18 -13.42 17.92
CA GLN A 21 9.23 -12.50 17.50
C GLN A 21 9.03 -11.99 16.08
N LYS A 22 8.53 -12.83 15.16
CA LYS A 22 8.14 -12.38 13.81
C LYS A 22 7.01 -11.36 13.87
N ASP A 23 5.96 -11.62 14.64
CA ASP A 23 4.83 -10.70 14.78
C ASP A 23 5.25 -9.37 15.41
N PHE A 24 6.15 -9.39 16.39
CA PHE A 24 6.74 -8.18 16.96
C PHE A 24 7.46 -7.33 15.90
N ILE A 25 8.27 -7.96 15.04
CA ILE A 25 8.95 -7.23 13.97
C ILE A 25 7.97 -6.73 12.91
N LEU A 26 6.92 -7.49 12.59
CA LEU A 26 5.86 -7.00 11.72
C LEU A 26 5.22 -5.74 12.30
N ASP A 27 4.87 -5.76 13.58
CA ASP A 27 4.30 -4.60 14.25
C ASP A 27 5.29 -3.42 14.27
N LEU A 28 6.60 -3.66 14.44
CA LEU A 28 7.61 -2.61 14.31
C LEU A 28 7.57 -1.95 12.93
N TYR A 29 7.53 -2.73 11.85
CA TYR A 29 7.39 -2.18 10.50
C TYR A 29 6.08 -1.44 10.32
N LEU A 30 4.97 -2.08 10.70
CA LEU A 30 3.66 -1.48 10.55
C LEU A 30 3.54 -0.17 11.31
N ASN A 31 4.17 -0.01 12.49
CA ASN A 31 4.13 1.22 13.26
C ASN A 31 5.02 2.35 12.72
N LEU A 32 5.72 2.16 11.60
CA LEU A 32 6.42 3.25 10.93
C LEU A 32 5.40 4.26 10.39
N SER A 33 5.46 5.50 10.88
CA SER A 33 4.47 6.54 10.59
C SER A 33 4.24 6.76 9.09
N PHE A 34 5.31 6.68 8.29
CA PHE A 34 5.23 6.83 6.83
C PHE A 34 4.42 5.70 6.16
N LEU A 35 4.31 4.52 6.78
CA LEU A 35 3.44 3.43 6.31
C LEU A 35 1.98 3.59 6.78
N GLN A 36 1.73 4.23 7.93
CA GLN A 36 0.39 4.29 8.55
C GLN A 36 -0.50 5.48 8.15
N GLU A 37 0.06 6.64 7.78
CA GLU A 37 -0.69 7.90 7.87
C GLU A 37 -0.78 8.79 6.59
N PRO A 38 -1.74 9.76 6.57
CA PRO A 38 -2.00 10.65 5.44
C PRO A 38 -0.82 11.57 5.16
N ALA A 39 -0.64 11.95 3.91
CA ALA A 39 0.47 12.76 3.40
C ALA A 39 0.50 14.23 3.89
N THR A 40 -0.17 14.56 5.00
CA THR A 40 -0.13 15.90 5.59
C THR A 40 1.24 16.27 6.14
N VAL A 41 2.06 15.26 6.43
CA VAL A 41 3.46 15.45 6.70
C VAL A 41 4.20 14.93 5.48
N ASP A 42 4.71 15.87 4.68
CA ASP A 42 5.74 15.62 3.69
C ASP A 42 6.99 15.21 4.47
N TYR A 43 6.96 13.99 4.99
CA TYR A 43 8.16 13.39 5.51
C TYR A 43 9.05 13.20 4.30
N ASP A 44 10.10 14.01 4.20
CA ASP A 44 11.27 13.74 3.37
C ASP A 44 11.97 12.49 3.94
N VAL A 45 11.26 11.36 3.93
CA VAL A 45 11.79 10.05 4.24
C VAL A 45 12.58 9.64 3.03
N ASP A 46 13.86 9.45 3.26
CA ASP A 46 14.77 8.87 2.28
C ASP A 46 14.11 7.66 1.60
N ASN A 47 14.06 7.68 0.27
CA ASN A 47 13.55 6.60 -0.55
C ASN A 47 14.19 5.24 -0.22
N THR A 48 15.44 5.22 0.25
CA THR A 48 16.12 4.02 0.73
C THR A 48 15.47 3.48 2.00
N VAL A 49 15.06 4.34 2.94
CA VAL A 49 14.34 3.93 4.17
C VAL A 49 12.99 3.31 3.80
N ILE A 50 12.25 3.94 2.88
CA ILE A 50 10.97 3.41 2.39
C ILE A 50 11.18 2.04 1.72
N SER A 51 12.16 1.95 0.81
CA SER A 51 12.46 0.71 0.07
C SER A 51 12.84 -0.43 1.02
N LEU A 52 13.69 -0.16 2.02
CA LEU A 52 14.09 -1.14 3.04
C LEU A 52 12.91 -1.57 3.92
N ALA A 53 12.01 -0.65 4.29
CA ALA A 53 10.82 -0.98 5.06
C ALA A 53 9.86 -1.89 4.27
N LEU A 54 9.64 -1.58 2.99
CA LEU A 54 8.85 -2.41 2.09
C LEU A 54 9.46 -3.80 1.93
N GLU A 55 10.78 -3.87 1.72
CA GLU A 55 11.50 -5.15 1.66
C GLU A 55 11.39 -5.94 2.95
N GLY A 56 11.46 -5.27 4.11
CA GLY A 56 11.25 -5.88 5.42
C GLY A 56 9.87 -6.54 5.56
N LEU A 57 8.80 -5.88 5.11
CA LEU A 57 7.46 -6.49 5.06
C LEU A 57 7.41 -7.70 4.13
N GLY A 58 8.06 -7.61 2.97
CA GLY A 58 8.13 -8.71 2.01
C GLY A 58 8.89 -9.91 2.56
N ASN A 59 10.03 -9.67 3.22
CA ASN A 59 10.83 -10.69 3.87
C ASN A 59 10.08 -11.31 5.04
N TRP A 60 9.39 -10.50 5.85
CA TRP A 60 8.51 -11.02 6.90
C TRP A 60 7.50 -12.03 6.33
N ALA A 61 6.81 -11.67 5.24
CA ALA A 61 5.85 -12.58 4.60
C ALA A 61 6.48 -13.90 4.14
N GLN A 62 7.75 -13.89 3.72
CA GLN A 62 8.50 -15.10 3.38
C GLN A 62 8.80 -15.97 4.61
N THR A 63 9.02 -15.37 5.78
CA THR A 63 9.32 -16.11 7.01
C THR A 63 8.10 -16.77 7.67
N VAL A 64 6.90 -16.35 7.29
CA VAL A 64 5.65 -16.92 7.81
C VAL A 64 5.34 -18.21 7.05
N SER A 65 5.55 -19.36 7.69
CA SER A 65 5.36 -20.68 7.08
C SER A 65 3.89 -21.08 6.88
N ILE A 66 2.95 -20.35 7.50
CA ILE A 66 1.51 -20.64 7.46
C ILE A 66 0.81 -19.52 6.66
N PRO A 67 0.31 -19.80 5.44
CA PRO A 67 -0.36 -18.80 4.60
C PRO A 67 -1.51 -18.06 5.31
N GLU A 68 -2.25 -18.75 6.17
CA GLU A 68 -3.35 -18.14 6.94
C GLU A 68 -2.87 -17.08 7.94
N THR A 69 -1.66 -17.21 8.49
CA THR A 69 -1.07 -16.18 9.36
C THR A 69 -0.71 -14.93 8.58
N LEU A 70 -0.20 -15.10 7.36
CA LEU A 70 0.03 -13.99 6.45
C LEU A 70 -1.29 -13.32 6.07
N LYS A 71 -2.31 -14.09 5.65
CA LYS A 71 -3.63 -13.56 5.26
C LYS A 71 -4.30 -12.73 6.36
N ARG A 72 -4.21 -13.15 7.63
CA ARG A 72 -4.75 -12.37 8.77
C ARG A 72 -4.11 -10.98 8.89
N ASN A 73 -2.82 -10.87 8.58
CA ASN A 73 -2.10 -9.60 8.62
C ASN A 73 -2.09 -8.86 7.27
N LEU A 74 -2.45 -9.54 6.19
CA LEU A 74 -2.37 -9.04 4.82
C LEU A 74 -3.14 -7.74 4.65
N VAL A 75 -4.33 -7.66 5.23
CA VAL A 75 -5.16 -6.45 5.30
C VAL A 75 -4.30 -5.27 5.76
N ARG A 76 -3.63 -5.38 6.92
CA ARG A 76 -2.80 -4.31 7.51
C ARG A 76 -1.60 -3.92 6.64
N MET A 77 -1.10 -4.80 5.78
CA MET A 77 0.10 -4.57 4.97
C MET A 77 -0.20 -4.17 3.52
N LEU A 78 -1.32 -4.63 2.97
CA LEU A 78 -1.59 -4.58 1.53
C LEU A 78 -1.79 -3.15 1.05
N PHE A 79 -2.64 -2.39 1.73
CA PHE A 79 -2.89 -0.99 1.37
C PHE A 79 -1.64 -0.10 1.56
N PRO A 80 -0.92 -0.16 2.70
CA PRO A 80 0.36 0.55 2.86
C PRO A 80 1.42 0.20 1.81
N THR A 81 1.40 -1.02 1.26
CA THR A 81 2.33 -1.40 0.19
C THR A 81 1.88 -0.84 -1.16
N LEU A 82 0.59 -0.92 -1.48
CA LEU A 82 0.02 -0.50 -2.76
C LEU A 82 0.25 0.99 -3.06
N ARG A 83 0.16 1.86 -2.04
CA ARG A 83 0.37 3.31 -2.22
C ARG A 83 1.74 3.68 -2.77
N TYR A 84 2.74 2.83 -2.60
CA TYR A 84 4.10 3.08 -3.08
C TYR A 84 4.32 2.66 -4.53
N LEU A 85 3.35 2.01 -5.19
CA LEU A 85 3.43 1.72 -6.63
C LEU A 85 3.38 2.99 -7.49
N GLY A 86 2.77 4.06 -6.97
CA GLY A 86 2.74 5.38 -7.62
C GLY A 86 3.93 6.29 -7.32
N ASN A 87 4.90 5.85 -6.53
CA ASN A 87 6.00 6.72 -6.10
C ASN A 87 6.89 7.15 -7.27
N SER A 88 7.43 8.37 -7.23
CA SER A 88 8.33 8.89 -8.29
C SER A 88 9.66 8.13 -8.36
N SER A 89 10.13 7.58 -7.23
CA SER A 89 11.34 6.77 -7.17
C SER A 89 11.13 5.37 -7.73
N ILE A 90 11.97 5.00 -8.70
CA ILE A 90 12.00 3.65 -9.29
C ILE A 90 12.34 2.59 -8.22
N GLY A 91 13.24 2.91 -7.28
CA GLY A 91 13.63 1.99 -6.20
C GLY A 91 12.44 1.62 -5.32
N VAL A 92 11.70 2.64 -4.88
CA VAL A 92 10.50 2.47 -4.04
C VAL A 92 9.43 1.64 -4.75
N LYS A 93 9.14 1.96 -6.03
CA LYS A 93 8.19 1.18 -6.83
C LYS A 93 8.60 -0.29 -6.97
N ARG A 94 9.89 -0.55 -7.21
CA ARG A 94 10.42 -1.90 -7.34
C ARG A 94 10.30 -2.68 -6.03
N SER A 95 10.65 -2.07 -4.90
CA SER A 95 10.52 -2.70 -3.58
C SER A 95 9.06 -2.97 -3.24
N ALA A 96 8.14 -2.04 -3.53
CA ALA A 96 6.69 -2.25 -3.36
C ALA A 96 6.18 -3.44 -4.18
N MET A 97 6.49 -3.51 -5.48
CA MET A 97 6.08 -4.61 -6.35
C MET A 97 6.69 -5.95 -5.93
N ALA A 98 7.98 -5.96 -5.54
CA ALA A 98 8.63 -7.16 -5.01
C ALA A 98 7.94 -7.66 -3.73
N THR A 99 7.53 -6.75 -2.84
CA THR A 99 6.79 -7.07 -1.62
C THR A 99 5.40 -7.64 -1.91
N LEU A 100 4.64 -7.04 -2.82
CA LEU A 100 3.35 -7.59 -3.27
C LEU A 100 3.51 -8.98 -3.91
N THR A 101 4.59 -9.19 -4.66
CA THR A 101 4.90 -10.49 -5.27
C THR A 101 5.15 -11.55 -4.19
N ARG A 102 5.90 -11.21 -3.11
CA ARG A 102 6.09 -12.09 -1.97
C ARG A 102 4.78 -12.36 -1.22
N PHE A 103 3.92 -11.35 -1.06
CA PHE A 103 2.59 -11.55 -0.48
C PHE A 103 1.76 -12.53 -1.32
N ALA A 104 1.79 -12.42 -2.65
CA ALA A 104 1.10 -13.34 -3.54
C ALA A 104 1.61 -14.78 -3.38
N ILE A 105 2.93 -14.97 -3.49
CA ILE A 105 3.59 -16.28 -3.41
C ILE A 105 3.32 -16.95 -2.06
N HIS A 106 3.60 -16.26 -0.95
CA HIS A 106 3.49 -16.83 0.39
C HIS A 106 2.04 -16.86 0.90
N GLY A 107 1.15 -16.06 0.32
CA GLY A 107 -0.29 -16.04 0.61
C GLY A 107 -1.08 -17.09 -0.16
N SER A 108 -0.43 -17.89 -1.01
CA SER A 108 -1.07 -18.88 -1.90
C SER A 108 -2.01 -18.27 -2.95
N TYR A 109 -1.66 -17.09 -3.46
CA TYR A 109 -2.28 -16.48 -4.63
C TYR A 109 -1.48 -16.82 -5.89
N LYS A 110 -2.14 -16.83 -7.05
CA LYS A 110 -1.49 -17.18 -8.33
C LYS A 110 -0.46 -16.14 -8.76
N ASN A 111 -0.78 -14.86 -8.56
CA ASN A 111 0.04 -13.71 -8.89
C ASN A 111 -0.47 -12.47 -8.13
N VAL A 112 0.16 -11.31 -8.36
CA VAL A 112 -0.27 -10.05 -7.74
C VAL A 112 -1.71 -9.69 -8.15
N GLY A 113 -2.12 -9.90 -9.40
CA GLY A 113 -3.49 -9.64 -9.83
C GLY A 113 -4.54 -10.48 -9.09
N ASP A 114 -4.28 -11.76 -8.88
CA ASP A 114 -5.11 -12.68 -8.09
C ASP A 114 -5.17 -12.25 -6.61
N LEU A 115 -4.03 -11.86 -6.04
CA LEU A 115 -3.95 -11.26 -4.71
C LEU A 115 -4.86 -10.03 -4.58
N LEU A 116 -4.80 -9.10 -5.54
CA LEU A 116 -5.61 -7.89 -5.50
C LEU A 116 -7.10 -8.19 -5.70
N ARG A 117 -7.44 -9.09 -6.62
CA ARG A 117 -8.83 -9.48 -6.90
C ARG A 117 -9.48 -10.14 -5.69
N CYS A 118 -8.79 -11.06 -5.03
CA CYS A 118 -9.29 -11.72 -3.82
C CYS A 118 -9.40 -10.78 -2.60
N ASN A 119 -8.78 -9.61 -2.64
CA ASN A 119 -8.80 -8.63 -1.55
C ASN A 119 -9.43 -7.29 -1.98
N MET A 120 -10.19 -7.27 -3.09
CA MET A 120 -10.72 -6.05 -3.70
C MET A 120 -11.63 -5.28 -2.77
N ASP A 121 -12.58 -5.96 -2.11
CA ASP A 121 -13.55 -5.32 -1.21
C ASP A 121 -12.84 -4.54 -0.10
N TYR A 122 -11.83 -5.14 0.52
CA TYR A 122 -10.99 -4.47 1.51
C TYR A 122 -10.23 -3.26 0.95
N ILE A 123 -9.65 -3.40 -0.25
CA ILE A 123 -8.92 -2.30 -0.90
C ILE A 123 -9.87 -1.14 -1.16
N LEU A 124 -11.08 -1.43 -1.66
CA LEU A 124 -12.12 -0.43 -1.91
C LEU A 124 -12.55 0.25 -0.62
N ASP A 125 -12.86 -0.51 0.44
CA ASP A 125 -13.23 0.04 1.75
C ASP A 125 -12.13 0.98 2.29
N SER A 126 -10.87 0.56 2.20
CA SER A 126 -9.71 1.35 2.64
C SER A 126 -9.55 2.64 1.85
N VAL A 127 -9.84 2.60 0.55
CA VAL A 127 -9.84 3.79 -0.30
C VAL A 127 -11.01 4.71 0.04
N VAL A 128 -12.23 4.18 0.19
CA VAL A 128 -13.44 4.96 0.57
C VAL A 128 -13.21 5.70 1.88
N GLU A 129 -12.67 5.04 2.90
CA GLU A 129 -12.37 5.67 4.19
C GLU A 129 -11.42 6.86 4.05
N ARG A 130 -10.48 6.80 3.13
CA ARG A 130 -9.43 7.80 2.93
C ARG A 130 -9.82 8.89 1.92
N LEU A 131 -10.71 8.58 0.96
CA LEU A 131 -11.31 9.56 0.04
C LEU A 131 -12.12 10.62 0.78
N LYS A 132 -12.74 10.26 1.92
CA LYS A 132 -13.40 11.23 2.82
C LYS A 132 -12.48 12.37 3.27
N ALA A 133 -11.18 12.20 3.11
CA ALA A 133 -10.16 13.21 3.36
C ALA A 133 -9.13 13.25 2.22
N VAL A 134 -9.57 13.27 0.95
CA VAL A 134 -8.68 13.15 -0.23
C VAL A 134 -7.56 14.20 -0.25
N THR A 135 -7.80 15.40 0.28
CA THR A 135 -6.78 16.46 0.45
C THR A 135 -5.64 16.06 1.38
N LEU A 136 -5.88 15.12 2.30
CA LEU A 136 -4.89 14.54 3.21
C LEU A 136 -4.23 13.29 2.59
N PHE A 137 -4.76 12.71 1.51
CA PHE A 137 -4.29 11.45 0.91
C PHE A 137 -4.10 11.53 -0.63
N PRO A 138 -3.09 12.28 -1.12
CA PRO A 138 -2.82 12.48 -2.55
C PRO A 138 -2.40 11.21 -3.30
N SER A 139 -2.01 10.13 -2.61
CA SER A 139 -1.63 8.85 -3.22
C SER A 139 -2.80 7.96 -3.64
N ILE A 140 -4.04 8.30 -3.24
CA ILE A 140 -5.23 7.47 -3.50
C ILE A 140 -5.47 7.23 -5.00
N PRO A 141 -5.41 8.24 -5.90
CA PRO A 141 -5.59 8.02 -7.33
C PRO A 141 -4.55 7.05 -7.90
N LEU A 142 -3.32 7.11 -7.40
CA LEU A 142 -2.23 6.25 -7.85
C LEU A 142 -2.40 4.79 -7.38
N VAL A 143 -2.91 4.58 -6.16
CA VAL A 143 -3.30 3.24 -5.67
C VAL A 143 -4.32 2.62 -6.61
N LEU A 144 -5.34 3.39 -6.98
CA LEU A 144 -6.42 2.94 -7.85
C LEU A 144 -5.92 2.60 -9.25
N SER A 145 -5.09 3.45 -9.86
CA SER A 145 -4.45 3.16 -11.14
C SER A 145 -3.67 1.85 -11.08
N ALA A 146 -2.86 1.65 -10.04
CA ALA A 146 -2.05 0.46 -9.90
C ALA A 146 -2.89 -0.83 -9.70
N VAL A 147 -4.00 -0.74 -8.95
CA VAL A 147 -4.92 -1.86 -8.76
C VAL A 147 -5.62 -2.22 -10.06
N ILE A 148 -6.11 -1.23 -10.79
CA ILE A 148 -6.80 -1.44 -12.07
C ILE A 148 -5.84 -2.04 -13.11
N GLU A 149 -4.61 -1.51 -13.22
CA GLU A 149 -3.58 -2.01 -14.14
C GLU A 149 -3.10 -3.42 -13.76
N SER A 150 -2.91 -3.71 -12.47
CA SER A 150 -2.30 -4.98 -12.03
C SER A 150 -3.30 -6.12 -11.87
N ALA A 151 -4.59 -5.83 -11.70
CA ALA A 151 -5.63 -6.83 -11.53
C ALA A 151 -6.40 -7.12 -12.83
N ASP A 152 -5.96 -6.61 -13.99
CA ASP A 152 -6.61 -6.80 -15.29
C ASP A 152 -8.15 -6.62 -15.20
N LEU A 153 -8.60 -5.59 -14.45
CA LEU A 153 -10.03 -5.42 -14.14
C LEU A 153 -10.88 -5.08 -15.37
N TYR A 154 -10.23 -4.75 -16.48
CA TYR A 154 -10.85 -4.49 -17.79
C TYR A 154 -11.39 -5.77 -18.47
N GLU A 155 -10.97 -6.97 -18.03
CA GLU A 155 -11.40 -8.25 -18.61
C GLU A 155 -12.49 -8.97 -17.79
N LEU A 156 -13.07 -8.30 -16.79
CA LEU A 156 -14.16 -8.87 -15.99
C LEU A 156 -15.51 -8.69 -16.70
N ASP A 157 -16.15 -9.81 -17.07
CA ASP A 157 -17.60 -9.85 -17.39
C ASP A 157 -18.47 -9.42 -16.18
N ASP A 158 -17.88 -9.36 -14.99
CA ASP A 158 -18.50 -8.95 -13.72
C ASP A 158 -17.57 -7.93 -13.02
N VAL A 159 -17.48 -6.72 -13.56
CA VAL A 159 -16.92 -5.58 -12.83
C VAL A 159 -17.74 -5.45 -11.54
N PRO A 160 -17.11 -5.38 -10.34
CA PRO A 160 -17.87 -5.18 -9.11
C PRO A 160 -18.84 -4.02 -9.32
N LYS A 161 -20.14 -4.25 -9.13
CA LYS A 161 -21.19 -3.26 -9.45
C LYS A 161 -20.96 -1.91 -8.78
N ASP A 162 -20.20 -1.93 -7.69
CA ASP A 162 -19.85 -0.77 -6.89
C ASP A 162 -18.61 -0.01 -7.43
N LEU A 163 -17.82 -0.59 -8.34
CA LEU A 163 -16.61 0.03 -8.90
C LEU A 163 -16.93 1.23 -9.80
N LEU A 164 -17.99 1.17 -10.61
CA LEU A 164 -18.35 2.25 -11.54
C LEU A 164 -18.90 3.50 -10.82
N PRO A 165 -19.87 3.40 -9.89
CA PRO A 165 -20.26 4.51 -9.03
C PRO A 165 -19.08 5.07 -8.23
N PHE A 166 -18.19 4.18 -7.74
CA PHE A 166 -17.00 4.56 -6.98
C PHE A 166 -15.95 5.32 -7.82
N LEU A 167 -15.71 4.93 -9.07
CA LEU A 167 -14.85 5.68 -9.98
C LEU A 167 -15.39 7.09 -10.25
N ASN A 168 -16.72 7.23 -10.35
CA ASN A 168 -17.34 8.56 -10.44
C ASN A 168 -17.12 9.38 -9.17
N ASP A 169 -17.32 8.81 -7.98
CA ASP A 169 -17.09 9.51 -6.70
C ASP A 169 -15.63 9.95 -6.51
N ILE A 170 -14.67 9.14 -7.01
CA ILE A 170 -13.24 9.48 -7.03
C ILE A 170 -12.95 10.63 -7.99
N VAL A 171 -13.48 10.55 -9.22
CA VAL A 171 -13.32 11.62 -10.23
C VAL A 171 -13.93 12.91 -9.70
N ASP A 172 -15.11 12.85 -9.09
CA ASP A 172 -15.78 14.00 -8.50
C ASP A 172 -14.98 14.58 -7.32
N SER A 173 -14.45 13.73 -6.44
CA SER A 173 -13.59 14.18 -5.33
C SER A 173 -12.27 14.80 -5.81
N LEU A 174 -11.68 14.28 -6.89
CA LEU A 174 -10.48 14.86 -7.51
C LEU A 174 -10.77 16.19 -8.18
N LEU A 175 -11.88 16.30 -8.91
CA LEU A 175 -12.32 17.55 -9.54
C LEU A 175 -12.63 18.60 -8.48
N LEU A 176 -13.31 18.23 -7.40
CA LEU A 176 -13.57 19.13 -6.26
C LEU A 176 -12.27 19.59 -5.58
N SER A 177 -11.30 18.69 -5.41
CA SER A 177 -9.99 19.05 -4.86
C SER A 177 -9.19 19.96 -5.80
N LEU A 178 -9.32 19.82 -7.12
CA LEU A 178 -8.69 20.71 -8.10
C LEU A 178 -9.36 22.08 -8.13
N ASP A 179 -10.69 22.12 -8.02
CA ASP A 179 -11.47 23.36 -7.98
C ASP A 179 -11.23 24.14 -6.68
N SER A 180 -10.99 23.47 -5.55
CA SER A 180 -10.65 24.14 -4.29
C SER A 180 -9.30 24.88 -4.36
N HIS A 181 -8.29 24.27 -5.00
CA HIS A 181 -6.97 24.89 -5.19
C HIS A 181 -7.06 26.10 -6.14
N ARG A 182 -7.89 26.04 -7.19
CA ARG A 182 -8.15 27.18 -8.08
C ARG A 182 -8.83 28.37 -7.39
N ASN A 183 -9.61 28.13 -6.33
CA ASN A 183 -10.29 29.20 -5.60
C ASN A 183 -9.41 29.84 -4.52
N GLU A 184 -8.43 29.13 -3.97
CA GLU A 184 -7.44 29.72 -3.04
C GLU A 184 -6.49 30.69 -3.75
N ASP A 185 -6.08 30.39 -5.00
CA ASP A 185 -5.25 31.29 -5.80
C ASP A 185 -5.98 32.58 -6.23
N ASN A 186 -7.31 32.56 -6.32
CA ASN A 186 -8.13 33.72 -6.71
C ASN A 186 -8.41 34.71 -5.56
N HIS A 187 -8.03 34.40 -4.32
CA HIS A 187 -8.16 35.31 -3.18
C HIS A 187 -6.85 36.06 -2.85
N LEU A 188 -5.79 35.88 -3.65
CA LEU A 188 -4.49 36.53 -3.50
C LEU A 188 -4.18 37.58 -4.59
N ILE A 189 -5.17 37.99 -5.38
CA ILE A 189 -5.04 39.07 -6.40
C ILE A 189 -5.90 40.28 -6.02
#